data_AF-A0A3D0P009-F1
#
_entry.id   AF-A0A3D0P009-F1
#
_cell.length_a   1.000
_cell.length_b   1.000
_cell.length_c   1.000
_cell.angle_alpha   90.00
_cell.angle_beta   90.00
_cell.angle_gamma   90.00
#
_symmetry.space_group_name_H-M   'P 1'
#
loop_
_entity.id
_entity.type
_entity.pdbx_description
1 polymer ?
#
loop_
_entity_poly.entity_id
_entity_poly.type
_entity_poly.pdbx_seq_one_letter_code
_entity_poly.pdbx_strand_id
1 'polypeptide(L)'
;RLKEELDIPVFHDDQHGTAVVVLAALINALKIVGKRMEDIKVVVNGIGAAGVACSKIVMAAGVKNIVGCDTVGAIFDGRKEHMNWVKDWYARNTNPNKEKGTVHDVMSGADVFFGLSAPGTITIDDLKKMNSDPIVFAMANPVPEIMPEEAAGHVAVMATGRSDYPNQINNVLCFPGIFRGALNCRASRINEQMKLAAANAIAGIIGDDELHPDYIIPSVFDRRVGEAVAAEVEEAAYASGVARRSRSTAETEF
;
A
#
# COMPACT_ATOMS: atom_id res chain seq x y z
N ARG A 1 17.98 2.70 -12.35
CA ARG A 1 18.43 2.29 -13.69
C ARG A 1 17.38 2.50 -14.78
N LEU A 2 16.46 1.57 -15.10
CA LEU A 2 15.54 1.77 -16.24
C LEU A 2 14.68 3.06 -16.16
N LYS A 3 14.22 3.43 -14.96
CA LYS A 3 13.52 4.71 -14.72
C LYS A 3 14.37 5.97 -15.00
N GLU A 4 15.70 5.85 -14.97
CA GLU A 4 16.66 6.95 -15.19
C GLU A 4 17.19 6.94 -16.63
N GLU A 5 17.30 5.76 -17.25
CA GLU A 5 17.88 5.58 -18.59
C GLU A 5 16.85 5.73 -19.73
N LEU A 6 15.55 5.54 -19.46
CA LEU A 6 14.52 5.53 -20.49
C LEU A 6 13.68 6.82 -20.49
N ASP A 7 13.37 7.32 -21.69
CA ASP A 7 12.47 8.47 -21.91
C ASP A 7 10.98 8.10 -21.93
N ILE A 8 10.65 6.91 -21.42
CA ILE A 8 9.31 6.34 -21.34
C ILE A 8 8.99 5.90 -19.90
N PRO A 9 7.71 5.93 -19.48
CA PRO A 9 7.34 5.57 -18.12
C PRO A 9 7.61 4.09 -17.84
N VAL A 10 8.34 3.81 -16.75
CA VAL A 10 8.64 2.46 -16.27
C VAL A 10 7.94 2.19 -14.94
N PHE A 11 7.20 1.09 -14.88
CA PHE A 11 6.43 0.66 -13.71
C PHE A 11 6.62 -0.84 -13.50
N HIS A 12 6.85 -1.25 -12.25
CA HIS A 12 6.87 -2.65 -11.85
C HIS A 12 5.60 -2.95 -11.08
N ASP A 13 4.77 -3.84 -11.60
CA ASP A 13 3.41 -4.04 -11.09
C ASP A 13 3.39 -4.70 -9.72
N ASP A 14 4.16 -5.79 -9.51
CA ASP A 14 4.23 -6.46 -8.20
C ASP A 14 4.79 -5.60 -7.06
N GLN A 15 5.47 -4.49 -7.39
CA GLN A 15 6.01 -3.56 -6.40
C GLN A 15 5.08 -2.36 -6.23
N HIS A 16 4.95 -1.57 -7.29
CA HIS A 16 4.22 -0.31 -7.22
C HIS A 16 2.71 -0.51 -7.30
N GLY A 17 2.23 -1.49 -8.08
CA GLY A 17 0.82 -1.81 -8.19
C GLY A 17 0.26 -2.30 -6.86
N THR A 18 0.94 -3.25 -6.24
CA THR A 18 0.61 -3.70 -4.87
C THR A 18 0.62 -2.53 -3.88
N ALA A 19 1.65 -1.69 -3.90
CA ALA A 19 1.74 -0.54 -3.01
C ALA A 19 0.54 0.43 -3.16
N VAL A 20 0.14 0.76 -4.40
CA VAL A 20 -1.01 1.64 -4.67
C VAL A 20 -2.31 1.05 -4.11
N VAL A 21 -2.56 -0.23 -4.35
CA VAL A 21 -3.80 -0.88 -3.89
C VAL A 21 -3.82 -1.06 -2.37
N VAL A 22 -2.67 -1.37 -1.76
CA VAL A 22 -2.51 -1.39 -0.29
C VAL A 22 -2.84 -0.03 0.32
N LEU A 23 -2.32 1.05 -0.25
CA LEU A 23 -2.62 2.40 0.24
C LEU A 23 -4.12 2.73 0.08
N ALA A 24 -4.72 2.38 -1.06
CA ALA A 24 -6.15 2.59 -1.29
C ALA A 24 -7.01 1.89 -0.23
N ALA A 25 -6.73 0.61 0.03
CA ALA A 25 -7.41 -0.16 1.07
C ALA A 25 -7.16 0.42 2.47
N LEU A 26 -5.92 0.85 2.78
CA LEU A 26 -5.58 1.45 4.07
C LEU A 26 -6.35 2.75 4.30
N ILE A 27 -6.47 3.63 3.30
CA ILE A 27 -7.24 4.88 3.40
C ILE A 27 -8.67 4.59 3.87
N ASN A 28 -9.33 3.62 3.25
CA ASN A 28 -10.70 3.26 3.57
C ASN A 28 -10.80 2.50 4.92
N ALA A 29 -9.86 1.61 5.23
CA ALA A 29 -9.80 0.94 6.52
C ALA A 29 -9.65 1.94 7.69
N LEU A 30 -8.82 2.97 7.53
CA LEU A 30 -8.61 4.00 8.55
C LEU A 30 -9.86 4.84 8.82
N LYS A 31 -10.68 5.11 7.80
CA LYS A 31 -11.98 5.77 7.96
C LYS A 31 -12.92 4.93 8.84
N ILE A 32 -12.95 3.61 8.64
CA ILE A 32 -13.79 2.69 9.42
C ILE A 32 -13.41 2.69 10.89
N VAL A 33 -12.12 2.60 11.19
CA VAL A 33 -11.62 2.54 12.58
C VAL A 33 -11.39 3.91 13.21
N GLY A 34 -11.64 5.00 12.48
CA GLY A 34 -11.50 6.37 12.98
C GLY A 34 -10.06 6.78 13.35
N LYS A 35 -9.05 6.22 12.68
CA LYS A 35 -7.61 6.51 12.94
C LYS A 35 -7.02 7.43 11.88
N ARG A 36 -6.01 8.22 12.27
CA ARG A 36 -5.29 9.12 11.34
C ARG A 36 -4.00 8.48 10.84
N MET A 37 -3.69 8.68 9.56
CA MET A 37 -2.51 8.11 8.89
C MET A 37 -1.18 8.43 9.61
N GLU A 38 -1.05 9.63 10.18
CA GLU A 38 0.17 10.07 10.86
C GLU A 38 0.37 9.51 12.28
N ASP A 39 -0.67 8.92 12.88
CA ASP A 39 -0.66 8.45 14.28
C ASP A 39 -0.49 6.92 14.40
N ILE A 40 -0.70 6.18 13.32
CA ILE A 40 -0.67 4.71 13.35
C ILE A 40 0.76 4.15 13.42
N LYS A 41 0.89 3.01 14.08
CA LYS A 41 2.04 2.11 13.94
C LYS A 41 1.73 1.01 12.94
N VAL A 42 2.53 0.92 11.87
CA VAL A 42 2.44 -0.12 10.84
C VAL A 42 3.56 -1.14 11.02
N VAL A 43 3.22 -2.42 11.18
CA VAL A 43 4.19 -3.52 11.13
C VAL A 43 4.13 -4.17 9.75
N VAL A 44 5.29 -4.30 9.10
CA VAL A 44 5.42 -4.92 7.77
C VAL A 44 6.25 -6.18 7.88
N ASN A 45 5.68 -7.34 7.61
CA ASN A 45 6.43 -8.60 7.56
C ASN A 45 6.76 -8.97 6.11
N GLY A 46 8.05 -8.97 5.78
CA GLY A 46 8.55 -9.22 4.42
C GLY A 46 9.13 -7.97 3.76
N ILE A 47 10.42 -7.67 4.04
CA ILE A 47 11.14 -6.53 3.44
C ILE A 47 11.82 -6.94 2.11
N GLY A 48 11.00 -7.51 1.24
CA GLY A 48 11.29 -7.68 -0.19
C GLY A 48 10.86 -6.45 -0.99
N ALA A 49 10.80 -6.60 -2.32
CA ALA A 49 10.50 -5.47 -3.20
C ALA A 49 9.09 -4.87 -2.96
N ALA A 50 8.07 -5.72 -2.77
CA ALA A 50 6.71 -5.28 -2.45
C ALA A 50 6.62 -4.61 -1.07
N GLY A 51 7.22 -5.20 -0.03
CA GLY A 51 7.19 -4.63 1.32
C GLY A 51 7.88 -3.27 1.42
N VAL A 52 9.01 -3.09 0.72
CA VAL A 52 9.67 -1.79 0.62
C VAL A 52 8.81 -0.78 -0.14
N ALA A 53 8.15 -1.19 -1.24
CA ALA A 53 7.28 -0.31 -2.01
C ALA A 53 6.03 0.11 -1.22
N CYS A 54 5.38 -0.83 -0.53
CA CYS A 54 4.23 -0.56 0.35
C CYS A 54 4.63 0.37 1.50
N SER A 55 5.80 0.15 2.12
CA SER A 55 6.29 1.05 3.17
C SER A 55 6.51 2.46 2.62
N LYS A 56 7.19 2.59 1.47
CA LYS A 56 7.46 3.90 0.86
C LYS A 56 6.19 4.69 0.54
N ILE A 57 5.16 4.04 -0.02
CA ILE A 57 3.95 4.75 -0.42
C ILE A 57 3.13 5.21 0.80
N VAL A 58 3.05 4.39 1.87
CA VAL A 58 2.34 4.81 3.09
C VAL A 58 3.12 5.87 3.87
N MET A 59 4.46 5.83 3.83
CA MET A 59 5.29 6.95 4.31
C MET A 59 4.99 8.24 3.54
N ALA A 60 4.93 8.16 2.21
CA ALA A 60 4.60 9.29 1.36
C ALA A 60 3.18 9.82 1.60
N ALA A 61 2.26 8.95 2.04
CA ALA A 61 0.90 9.31 2.44
C ALA A 61 0.81 9.87 3.88
N GLY A 62 1.87 9.77 4.69
CA GLY A 62 1.95 10.41 6.01
C GLY A 62 2.25 9.49 7.19
N VAL A 63 2.37 8.16 6.99
CA VAL A 63 2.72 7.24 8.08
C VAL A 63 4.13 7.51 8.60
N LYS A 64 4.25 7.73 9.91
CA LYS A 64 5.52 8.07 10.57
C LYS A 64 6.19 6.88 11.24
N ASN A 65 5.41 5.93 11.75
CA ASN A 65 5.93 4.79 12.48
C ASN A 65 5.71 3.48 11.71
N ILE A 66 6.77 2.99 11.06
CA ILE A 66 6.75 1.74 10.32
C ILE A 66 7.84 0.83 10.87
N VAL A 67 7.52 -0.40 11.25
CA VAL A 67 8.50 -1.39 11.69
C VAL A 67 8.47 -2.57 10.73
N GLY A 68 9.52 -2.69 9.92
CA GLY A 68 9.67 -3.79 8.98
C GLY A 68 10.43 -4.96 9.57
N CYS A 69 9.95 -6.18 9.35
CA CYS A 69 10.57 -7.43 9.76
C CYS A 69 10.96 -8.29 8.54
N ASP A 70 12.11 -8.95 8.62
CA ASP A 70 12.51 -10.02 7.71
C ASP A 70 12.69 -11.33 8.49
N THR A 71 13.30 -12.33 7.84
CA THR A 71 13.54 -13.65 8.43
C THR A 71 14.38 -13.67 9.70
N VAL A 72 15.09 -12.58 10.03
CA VAL A 72 15.90 -12.46 11.26
C VAL A 72 15.22 -11.53 12.29
N GLY A 73 14.13 -10.86 11.91
CA GLY A 73 13.37 -9.96 12.76
C GLY A 73 13.39 -8.51 12.27
N ALA A 74 13.14 -7.58 13.20
CA ALA A 74 13.00 -6.15 12.91
C ALA A 74 14.26 -5.56 12.27
N ILE A 75 14.05 -4.70 11.28
CA ILE A 75 15.09 -3.91 10.64
C ILE A 75 15.19 -2.58 11.40
N PHE A 76 16.39 -2.28 11.88
CA PHE A 76 16.70 -1.06 12.64
C PHE A 76 18.08 -0.55 12.28
N ASP A 77 18.27 0.77 12.42
CA ASP A 77 19.56 1.40 12.18
C ASP A 77 20.65 0.84 13.12
N GLY A 78 21.71 0.30 12.51
CA GLY A 78 22.80 -0.39 13.21
C GLY A 78 22.74 -1.92 13.19
N ARG A 79 21.64 -2.53 12.71
CA ARG A 79 21.58 -3.99 12.49
C ARG A 79 22.68 -4.43 11.53
N LYS A 80 23.33 -5.58 11.80
CA LYS A 80 24.43 -6.13 10.98
C LYS A 80 24.05 -7.38 10.20
N GLU A 81 23.09 -8.14 10.71
CA GLU A 81 22.72 -9.44 10.17
C GLU A 81 21.79 -9.34 8.96
N HIS A 82 22.11 -10.07 7.89
CA HIS A 82 21.28 -10.19 6.68
C HIS A 82 20.89 -8.84 6.04
N MET A 83 21.82 -7.87 6.09
CA MET A 83 21.65 -6.53 5.55
C MET A 83 22.16 -6.41 4.12
N ASN A 84 21.55 -5.51 3.36
CA ASN A 84 21.98 -5.08 2.04
C ASN A 84 21.62 -3.60 1.87
N TRP A 85 22.01 -2.99 0.76
CA TRP A 85 21.80 -1.55 0.53
C TRP A 85 20.32 -1.11 0.60
N VAL A 86 19.37 -1.98 0.23
CA VAL A 86 17.93 -1.69 0.34
C VAL A 86 17.50 -1.68 1.80
N LYS A 87 17.91 -2.68 2.57
CA LYS A 87 17.61 -2.77 4.00
C LYS A 87 18.34 -1.70 4.80
N ASP A 88 19.51 -1.27 4.38
CA ASP A 88 20.23 -0.14 4.98
C ASP A 88 19.47 1.17 4.77
N TRP A 89 18.89 1.38 3.58
CA TRP A 89 17.97 2.49 3.36
C TRP A 89 16.75 2.36 4.26
N TYR A 90 16.13 1.18 4.29
CA TYR A 90 14.93 0.91 5.09
C TYR A 90 15.19 1.21 6.58
N ALA A 91 16.24 0.66 7.16
CA ALA A 91 16.67 0.84 8.54
C ALA A 91 16.84 2.31 8.97
N ARG A 92 17.30 3.17 8.05
CA ARG A 92 17.52 4.61 8.32
C ARG A 92 16.26 5.45 8.16
N ASN A 93 15.24 4.93 7.47
CA ASN A 93 14.05 5.69 7.10
C ASN A 93 12.78 5.20 7.82
N THR A 94 12.84 4.05 8.48
CA THR A 94 11.73 3.45 9.24
C THR A 94 12.17 3.13 10.67
N ASN A 95 11.24 2.59 11.46
CA ASN A 95 11.47 2.12 12.83
C ASN A 95 12.11 3.20 13.71
N PRO A 96 11.42 4.35 13.90
CA PRO A 96 11.98 5.52 14.59
C PRO A 96 12.41 5.20 16.03
N ASN A 97 11.76 4.23 16.67
CA ASN A 97 12.03 3.79 18.03
C ASN A 97 13.10 2.70 18.14
N LYS A 98 13.68 2.27 17.00
CA LYS A 98 14.68 1.20 16.91
C LYS A 98 14.24 -0.09 17.61
N GLU A 99 12.97 -0.44 17.46
CA GLU A 99 12.37 -1.67 17.96
C GLU A 99 13.13 -2.88 17.41
N LYS A 100 13.29 -3.91 18.24
CA LYS A 100 14.08 -5.12 17.94
C LYS A 100 13.25 -6.36 18.26
N GLY A 101 13.75 -7.50 17.82
CA GLY A 101 13.11 -8.80 18.03
C GLY A 101 12.42 -9.28 16.76
N THR A 102 11.58 -10.30 16.92
CA THR A 102 10.79 -10.92 15.88
C THR A 102 9.55 -10.08 15.54
N VAL A 103 8.81 -10.50 14.50
CA VAL A 103 7.50 -9.90 14.17
C VAL A 103 6.52 -9.95 15.35
N HIS A 104 6.59 -11.01 16.17
CA HIS A 104 5.74 -11.21 17.36
C HIS A 104 6.04 -10.21 18.48
N ASP A 105 7.29 -9.75 18.58
CA ASP A 105 7.73 -8.79 19.60
C ASP A 105 7.28 -7.38 19.24
N VAL A 106 7.38 -7.00 17.95
CA VAL A 106 7.05 -5.66 17.49
C VAL A 106 5.57 -5.45 17.20
N MET A 107 4.75 -6.50 17.28
CA MET A 107 3.29 -6.40 17.10
C MET A 107 2.60 -5.62 18.22
N SER A 108 3.24 -5.52 19.40
CA SER A 108 2.69 -4.76 20.52
C SER A 108 2.47 -3.29 20.15
N GLY A 109 1.24 -2.82 20.33
CA GLY A 109 0.83 -1.47 20.02
C GLY A 109 0.79 -1.12 18.53
N ALA A 110 0.82 -2.13 17.64
CA ALA A 110 0.59 -1.92 16.22
C ALA A 110 -0.89 -1.65 15.93
N ASP A 111 -1.19 -0.77 14.99
CA ASP A 111 -2.54 -0.52 14.49
C ASP A 111 -2.83 -1.29 13.21
N VAL A 112 -1.77 -1.49 12.41
CA VAL A 112 -1.86 -2.08 11.08
C VAL A 112 -0.77 -3.11 10.90
N PHE A 113 -1.14 -4.27 10.35
CA PHE A 113 -0.20 -5.29 9.90
C PHE A 113 -0.26 -5.46 8.37
N PHE A 114 0.90 -5.43 7.72
CA PHE A 114 1.07 -5.81 6.32
C PHE A 114 1.91 -7.09 6.22
N GLY A 115 1.29 -8.17 5.79
CA GLY A 115 1.95 -9.43 5.45
C GLY A 115 2.30 -9.49 3.97
N LEU A 116 3.58 -9.57 3.65
CA LEU A 116 4.14 -9.72 2.30
C LEU A 116 5.26 -10.76 2.30
N SER A 117 5.04 -11.88 3.01
CA SER A 117 6.09 -12.83 3.37
C SER A 117 5.71 -14.28 3.07
N ALA A 118 5.35 -15.04 4.11
CA ALA A 118 5.16 -16.47 4.11
C ALA A 118 3.90 -16.85 4.89
N PRO A 119 3.33 -18.03 4.64
CA PRO A 119 2.14 -18.49 5.33
C PRO A 119 2.36 -18.69 6.84
N GLY A 120 1.35 -18.38 7.65
CA GLY A 120 1.36 -18.69 9.09
C GLY A 120 2.43 -17.96 9.90
N THR A 121 2.78 -16.72 9.53
CA THR A 121 3.85 -15.96 10.20
C THR A 121 3.38 -15.18 11.43
N ILE A 122 2.07 -15.00 11.60
CA ILE A 122 1.50 -14.37 12.80
C ILE A 122 0.36 -15.23 13.34
N THR A 123 0.05 -15.04 14.62
CA THR A 123 -0.93 -15.83 15.36
C THR A 123 -2.02 -14.95 15.99
N ILE A 124 -3.08 -15.56 16.50
CA ILE A 124 -4.11 -14.86 17.29
C ILE A 124 -3.50 -14.10 18.47
N ASP A 125 -2.48 -14.66 19.12
CA ASP A 125 -1.82 -14.01 20.25
C ASP A 125 -1.03 -12.77 19.84
N ASP A 126 -0.61 -12.67 18.57
CA ASP A 126 -0.03 -11.44 18.03
C ASP A 126 -1.10 -10.39 17.78
N LEU A 127 -2.25 -10.80 17.21
CA LEU A 127 -3.39 -9.90 17.01
C LEU A 127 -3.89 -9.29 18.32
N LYS A 128 -3.92 -10.08 19.40
CA LYS A 128 -4.30 -9.60 20.74
C LYS A 128 -3.33 -8.58 21.35
N LYS A 129 -2.09 -8.47 20.85
CA LYS A 129 -1.11 -7.47 21.30
C LYS A 129 -1.25 -6.13 20.57
N MET A 130 -1.98 -6.10 19.45
CA MET A 130 -2.24 -4.89 18.68
C MET A 130 -3.12 -3.90 19.47
N ASN A 131 -3.15 -2.65 19.02
CA ASN A 131 -4.09 -1.65 19.55
C ASN A 131 -5.54 -2.05 19.26
N SER A 132 -6.51 -1.34 19.86
CA SER A 132 -7.93 -1.52 19.54
C SER A 132 -8.20 -1.32 18.06
N ASP A 133 -9.19 -2.03 17.53
CA ASP A 133 -9.59 -2.02 16.12
C ASP A 133 -8.41 -2.29 15.16
N PRO A 134 -7.77 -3.48 15.24
CA PRO A 134 -6.65 -3.82 14.37
C PRO A 134 -7.05 -3.90 12.89
N ILE A 135 -6.18 -3.41 12.01
CA ILE A 135 -6.28 -3.61 10.56
C ILE A 135 -5.22 -4.63 10.14
N VAL A 136 -5.61 -5.71 9.46
CA VAL A 136 -4.70 -6.79 9.06
C VAL A 136 -4.81 -7.07 7.57
N PHE A 137 -3.75 -6.80 6.82
CA PHE A 137 -3.63 -7.17 5.41
C PHE A 137 -2.67 -8.34 5.28
N ALA A 138 -3.19 -9.57 5.16
CA ALA A 138 -2.40 -10.79 5.02
C ALA A 138 -2.34 -11.21 3.54
N MET A 139 -1.30 -10.74 2.83
CA MET A 139 -1.25 -10.75 1.37
C MET A 139 -0.33 -11.83 0.77
N ALA A 140 0.27 -12.70 1.60
CA ALA A 140 0.94 -13.89 1.07
C ALA A 140 -0.03 -14.78 0.28
N ASN A 141 0.48 -15.33 -0.82
CA ASN A 141 -0.25 -16.25 -1.70
C ASN A 141 0.53 -17.57 -1.83
N PRO A 142 -0.16 -18.72 -1.96
CA PRO A 142 -1.63 -18.89 -1.93
C PRO A 142 -2.22 -18.94 -0.52
N VAL A 143 -1.38 -19.12 0.52
CA VAL A 143 -1.80 -19.17 1.91
C VAL A 143 -1.30 -17.90 2.62
N PRO A 144 -2.20 -17.12 3.27
CA PRO A 144 -1.86 -15.86 3.91
C PRO A 144 -1.05 -16.05 5.19
N GLU A 145 -0.51 -14.94 5.72
CA GLU A 145 0.20 -14.90 7.00
C GLU A 145 -0.64 -15.39 8.19
N ILE A 146 -1.96 -15.21 8.11
CA ILE A 146 -2.98 -15.78 9.00
C ILE A 146 -4.28 -15.94 8.21
N MET A 147 -5.00 -17.03 8.41
CA MET A 147 -6.27 -17.27 7.71
C MET A 147 -7.36 -16.30 8.23
N PRO A 148 -8.24 -15.79 7.35
CA PRO A 148 -9.36 -14.93 7.79
C PRO A 148 -10.25 -15.55 8.86
N GLU A 149 -10.46 -16.87 8.81
CA GLU A 149 -11.24 -17.62 9.78
C GLU A 149 -10.57 -17.64 11.17
N GLU A 150 -9.24 -17.64 11.22
CA GLU A 150 -8.48 -17.58 12.48
C GLU A 150 -8.45 -16.17 13.06
N ALA A 151 -8.40 -15.14 12.20
CA ALA A 151 -8.39 -13.74 12.60
C ALA A 151 -9.79 -13.18 12.94
N ALA A 152 -10.86 -13.89 12.56
CA ALA A 152 -12.24 -13.48 12.76
C ALA A 152 -12.51 -13.14 14.24
N GLY A 153 -13.08 -11.95 14.48
CA GLY A 153 -13.36 -11.44 15.83
C GLY A 153 -12.15 -10.87 16.57
N HIS A 154 -10.95 -10.92 15.99
CA HIS A 154 -9.73 -10.32 16.55
C HIS A 154 -9.25 -9.09 15.78
N VAL A 155 -9.88 -8.76 14.64
CA VAL A 155 -9.52 -7.65 13.75
C VAL A 155 -10.77 -6.85 13.39
N ALA A 156 -10.63 -5.54 13.24
CA ALA A 156 -11.73 -4.68 12.79
C ALA A 156 -11.86 -4.69 11.26
N VAL A 157 -10.74 -4.78 10.54
CA VAL A 157 -10.71 -4.84 9.07
C VAL A 157 -9.66 -5.86 8.65
N MET A 158 -10.03 -6.72 7.70
CA MET A 158 -9.12 -7.69 7.11
C MET A 158 -9.12 -7.63 5.59
N ALA A 159 -7.95 -7.78 4.99
CA ALA A 159 -7.77 -7.91 3.56
C ALA A 159 -6.77 -9.01 3.23
N THR A 160 -6.92 -9.65 2.07
CA THR A 160 -5.99 -10.69 1.60
C THR A 160 -5.66 -10.51 0.12
N GLY A 161 -4.68 -11.26 -0.38
CA GLY A 161 -4.42 -11.35 -1.83
C GLY A 161 -5.40 -12.26 -2.59
N ARG A 162 -6.22 -13.03 -1.88
CA ARG A 162 -7.08 -14.07 -2.48
C ARG A 162 -8.44 -13.52 -2.88
N SER A 163 -8.96 -14.03 -3.99
CA SER A 163 -10.24 -13.59 -4.57
C SER A 163 -11.47 -14.22 -3.92
N ASP A 164 -11.31 -15.27 -3.12
CA ASP A 164 -12.40 -15.96 -2.45
C ASP A 164 -12.74 -15.34 -1.08
N TYR A 165 -12.03 -14.30 -0.66
CA TYR A 165 -12.32 -13.51 0.54
C TYR A 165 -12.72 -12.07 0.21
N PRO A 166 -13.45 -11.39 1.11
CA PRO A 166 -13.65 -9.95 1.02
C PRO A 166 -12.32 -9.20 0.96
N ASN A 167 -12.39 -7.96 0.49
CA ASN A 167 -11.25 -7.04 0.45
C ASN A 167 -10.00 -7.59 -0.24
N GLN A 168 -10.15 -8.10 -1.47
CA GLN A 168 -9.01 -8.58 -2.23
C GLN A 168 -8.07 -7.43 -2.63
N ILE A 169 -6.81 -7.49 -2.18
CA ILE A 169 -5.73 -6.62 -2.64
C ILE A 169 -5.19 -7.18 -3.97
N ASN A 170 -5.65 -6.61 -5.08
CA ASN A 170 -5.27 -7.03 -6.42
C ASN A 170 -4.75 -5.85 -7.26
N ASN A 171 -3.52 -5.97 -7.76
CA ASN A 171 -2.85 -4.94 -8.56
C ASN A 171 -3.55 -4.62 -9.90
N VAL A 172 -4.47 -5.47 -10.36
CA VAL A 172 -5.35 -5.21 -11.53
C VAL A 172 -6.19 -3.94 -11.37
N LEU A 173 -6.51 -3.53 -10.14
CA LEU A 173 -7.21 -2.27 -9.87
C LEU A 173 -6.37 -1.03 -10.20
N CYS A 174 -5.05 -1.20 -10.34
CA CYS A 174 -4.10 -0.10 -10.43
C CYS A 174 -3.50 0.04 -11.84
N PHE A 175 -2.85 -1.01 -12.35
CA PHE A 175 -2.01 -0.85 -13.55
C PHE A 175 -2.76 -0.37 -14.81
N PRO A 176 -4.00 -0.82 -15.13
CA PRO A 176 -4.68 -0.37 -16.34
C PRO A 176 -4.91 1.13 -16.36
N GLY A 177 -5.38 1.68 -15.24
CA GLY A 177 -5.65 3.11 -15.08
C GLY A 177 -4.36 3.93 -15.06
N ILE A 178 -3.33 3.51 -14.30
CA ILE A 178 -2.04 4.22 -14.25
C ILE A 178 -1.42 4.35 -15.65
N PHE A 179 -1.36 3.24 -16.40
CA PHE A 179 -0.80 3.30 -17.76
C PHE A 179 -1.67 4.13 -18.70
N ARG A 180 -3.00 4.02 -18.61
CA ARG A 180 -3.89 4.84 -19.42
C ARG A 180 -3.65 6.34 -19.19
N GLY A 181 -3.65 6.79 -17.94
CA GLY A 181 -3.40 8.20 -17.60
C GLY A 181 -2.01 8.68 -18.03
N ALA A 182 -0.97 7.87 -17.77
CA ALA A 182 0.40 8.19 -18.18
C ALA A 182 0.54 8.29 -19.71
N LEU A 183 -0.14 7.42 -20.47
CA LEU A 183 -0.10 7.42 -21.94
C LEU A 183 -0.91 8.56 -22.54
N ASN A 184 -2.07 8.91 -21.98
CA ASN A 184 -2.92 10.02 -22.45
C ASN A 184 -2.17 11.35 -22.53
N CYS A 185 -1.36 11.63 -21.51
CA CYS A 185 -0.56 12.86 -21.37
C CYS A 185 0.91 12.71 -21.80
N ARG A 186 1.28 11.53 -22.32
CA ARG A 186 2.67 11.18 -22.70
C ARG A 186 3.67 11.46 -21.58
N ALA A 187 3.33 11.09 -20.35
CA ALA A 187 4.19 11.27 -19.18
C ALA A 187 5.60 10.73 -19.46
N SER A 188 6.62 11.44 -19.00
CA SER A 188 8.03 11.02 -19.07
C SER A 188 8.33 9.90 -18.06
N ARG A 189 7.60 9.85 -16.94
CA ARG A 189 7.77 8.89 -15.85
C ARG A 189 6.48 8.74 -15.06
N ILE A 190 6.35 7.64 -14.32
CA ILE A 190 5.35 7.48 -13.26
C ILE A 190 6.04 7.79 -11.93
N ASN A 191 5.75 8.95 -11.35
CA ASN A 191 6.32 9.42 -10.09
C ASN A 191 5.43 9.08 -8.88
N GLU A 192 5.85 9.48 -7.68
CA GLU A 192 5.11 9.18 -6.44
C GLU A 192 3.77 9.91 -6.38
N GLN A 193 3.67 11.15 -6.86
CA GLN A 193 2.42 11.92 -6.90
C GLN A 193 1.35 11.19 -7.72
N MET A 194 1.71 10.64 -8.87
CA MET A 194 0.81 9.83 -9.70
C MET A 194 0.34 8.55 -8.99
N LYS A 195 1.20 7.90 -8.22
CA LYS A 195 0.83 6.69 -7.45
C LYS A 195 -0.12 7.03 -6.29
N LEU A 196 0.14 8.12 -5.58
CA LEU A 196 -0.75 8.60 -4.52
C LEU A 196 -2.12 8.99 -5.10
N ALA A 197 -2.15 9.67 -6.24
CA ALA A 197 -3.39 10.00 -6.95
C ALA A 197 -4.16 8.74 -7.35
N ALA A 198 -3.48 7.73 -7.89
CA ALA A 198 -4.10 6.43 -8.20
C ALA A 198 -4.69 5.75 -6.96
N ALA A 199 -3.98 5.75 -5.83
CA ALA A 199 -4.49 5.14 -4.58
C ALA A 199 -5.73 5.86 -4.06
N ASN A 200 -5.72 7.20 -4.07
CA ASN A 200 -6.88 8.01 -3.69
C ASN A 200 -8.07 7.80 -4.63
N ALA A 201 -7.82 7.69 -5.94
CA ALA A 201 -8.87 7.42 -6.94
C ALA A 201 -9.55 6.07 -6.69
N ILE A 202 -8.77 5.01 -6.42
CA ILE A 202 -9.31 3.68 -6.11
C ILE A 202 -10.11 3.72 -4.80
N ALA A 203 -9.58 4.33 -3.75
CA ALA A 203 -10.27 4.45 -2.47
C ALA A 203 -11.59 5.22 -2.59
N GLY A 204 -11.61 6.28 -3.42
CA GLY A 204 -12.77 7.13 -3.66
C GLY A 204 -13.87 6.53 -4.54
N ILE A 205 -13.68 5.33 -5.09
CA ILE A 205 -14.76 4.61 -5.80
C ILE A 205 -15.87 4.17 -4.84
N ILE A 206 -15.51 3.87 -3.59
CA ILE A 206 -16.44 3.44 -2.55
C ILE A 206 -16.95 4.69 -1.83
N GLY A 207 -18.26 4.94 -1.91
CA GLY A 207 -18.91 6.01 -1.16
C GLY A 207 -18.93 5.76 0.35
N ASP A 208 -19.09 6.81 1.14
CA ASP A 208 -19.14 6.70 2.61
C ASP A 208 -20.33 5.84 3.09
N ASP A 209 -21.39 5.72 2.29
CA ASP A 209 -22.58 4.89 2.53
C ASP A 209 -22.38 3.42 2.16
N GLU A 210 -21.42 3.11 1.27
CA GLU A 210 -21.06 1.75 0.87
C GLU A 210 -19.91 1.17 1.73
N LEU A 211 -19.15 2.03 2.40
CA LEU A 211 -17.97 1.66 3.15
C LEU A 211 -18.31 0.72 4.32
N HIS A 212 -17.70 -0.47 4.32
CA HIS A 212 -17.94 -1.52 5.32
C HIS A 212 -16.64 -2.26 5.64
N PRO A 213 -16.47 -2.87 6.84
CA PRO A 213 -15.30 -3.70 7.16
C PRO A 213 -14.94 -4.76 6.11
N ASP A 214 -15.95 -5.31 5.43
CA ASP A 214 -15.81 -6.30 4.35
C ASP A 214 -15.80 -5.69 2.93
N TYR A 215 -15.83 -4.36 2.82
CA TYR A 215 -15.82 -3.64 1.54
C TYR A 215 -15.04 -2.32 1.64
N ILE A 216 -13.71 -2.42 1.66
CA ILE A 216 -12.77 -1.28 1.70
C ILE A 216 -12.07 -1.01 0.36
N ILE A 217 -12.17 -1.96 -0.58
CA ILE A 217 -11.52 -1.91 -1.89
C ILE A 217 -12.52 -2.39 -2.95
N PRO A 218 -12.65 -1.68 -4.09
CA PRO A 218 -13.66 -2.03 -5.09
C PRO A 218 -13.33 -3.37 -5.76
N SER A 219 -14.36 -3.98 -6.36
CA SER A 219 -14.19 -5.19 -7.16
C SER A 219 -13.27 -4.95 -8.36
N VAL A 220 -12.48 -5.96 -8.73
CA VAL A 220 -11.64 -5.96 -9.94
C VAL A 220 -12.44 -5.79 -11.24
N PHE A 221 -13.75 -6.00 -11.19
CA PHE A 221 -14.68 -5.81 -12.30
C PHE A 221 -15.41 -4.46 -12.27
N ASP A 222 -15.17 -3.61 -11.28
CA ASP A 222 -15.76 -2.29 -11.23
C ASP A 222 -15.17 -1.41 -12.34
N ARG A 223 -16.00 -1.14 -13.35
CA ARG A 223 -15.59 -0.40 -14.56
C ARG A 223 -15.23 1.05 -14.27
N ARG A 224 -15.68 1.61 -13.15
CA ARG A 224 -15.39 2.99 -12.74
C ARG A 224 -13.91 3.18 -12.39
N VAL A 225 -13.26 2.13 -11.86
CA VAL A 225 -11.89 2.18 -11.33
C VAL A 225 -10.89 2.64 -12.40
N GLY A 226 -10.90 1.99 -13.56
CA GLY A 226 -9.92 2.26 -14.62
C GLY A 226 -9.98 3.71 -15.14
N GLU A 227 -11.18 4.25 -15.31
CA GLU A 227 -11.39 5.62 -15.78
C GLU A 227 -11.01 6.65 -14.71
N ALA A 228 -11.44 6.45 -13.47
CA ALA A 228 -11.11 7.34 -12.35
C ALA A 228 -9.60 7.41 -12.10
N VAL A 229 -8.93 6.24 -12.05
CA VAL A 229 -7.48 6.19 -11.88
C VAL A 229 -6.76 6.88 -13.04
N ALA A 230 -7.21 6.66 -14.29
CA ALA A 230 -6.58 7.28 -15.45
C ALA A 230 -6.67 8.82 -15.40
N ALA A 231 -7.83 9.36 -15.02
CA ALA A 231 -8.04 10.79 -14.89
C ALA A 231 -7.14 11.40 -13.81
N GLU A 232 -7.15 10.85 -12.59
CA GLU A 232 -6.36 11.37 -11.47
C GLU A 232 -4.84 11.24 -11.69
N VAL A 233 -4.40 10.15 -12.35
CA VAL A 233 -3.00 9.96 -12.72
C VAL A 233 -2.56 10.97 -13.78
N GLU A 234 -3.42 11.26 -14.77
CA GLU A 234 -3.16 12.27 -15.78
C GLU A 234 -3.05 13.66 -15.14
N GLU A 235 -4.00 14.04 -14.28
CA GLU A 235 -3.94 15.30 -13.54
C GLU A 235 -2.66 15.43 -12.70
N ALA A 236 -2.29 14.37 -11.97
CA ALA A 236 -1.05 14.34 -11.19
C ALA A 236 0.21 14.44 -12.08
N ALA A 237 0.20 13.87 -13.28
CA ALA A 237 1.31 13.97 -14.22
C ALA A 237 1.53 15.41 -14.71
N TYR A 238 0.45 16.15 -14.96
CA TYR A 238 0.53 17.58 -15.29
C TYR A 238 0.98 18.41 -14.09
N ALA A 239 0.37 18.22 -12.92
CA ALA A 239 0.70 18.98 -11.72
C ALA A 239 2.17 18.81 -11.29
N SER A 240 2.74 17.62 -11.51
CA SER A 240 4.14 17.33 -11.20
C SER A 240 5.11 17.63 -12.35
N GLY A 241 4.62 18.17 -13.47
CA GLY A 241 5.45 18.60 -14.61
C GLY A 241 6.08 17.47 -15.41
N VAL A 242 5.56 16.24 -15.31
CA VAL A 242 6.08 15.08 -16.05
C VAL A 242 5.30 14.78 -17.32
N ALA A 243 4.10 15.35 -17.48
CA ALA A 243 3.32 15.30 -18.72
C ALA A 243 4.02 16.05 -19.87
N ARG A 244 4.02 15.46 -21.08
CA ARG A 244 4.67 16.04 -22.28
C ARG A 244 3.69 16.44 -23.37
N ARG A 245 2.43 16.03 -23.26
CA ARG A 245 1.35 16.53 -24.12
C ARG A 245 0.88 17.88 -23.58
N SER A 246 0.68 18.87 -24.44
CA SER A 246 0.04 20.12 -24.03
C SER A 246 -1.44 19.88 -23.72
N ARG A 247 -1.95 20.43 -22.62
CA ARG A 247 -3.40 20.53 -22.44
C ARG A 247 -3.93 21.45 -23.54
N SER A 248 -4.96 20.99 -24.24
CA SER A 248 -5.81 21.93 -24.97
C SER A 248 -6.37 22.88 -23.93
N THR A 249 -5.88 24.11 -23.86
CA THR A 249 -6.58 25.21 -23.20
C THR A 249 -7.81 25.52 -24.05
N ALA A 250 -8.80 24.62 -24.03
CA ALA A 250 -10.15 24.99 -24.35
C ALA A 250 -10.64 25.73 -23.09
N GLU A 251 -10.19 26.99 -22.97
CA GLU A 251 -10.92 27.98 -22.19
C GLU A 251 -12.35 27.91 -22.68
N THR A 252 -13.24 27.58 -21.76
CA THR A 252 -14.66 27.71 -21.99
C THR A 252 -14.91 29.21 -21.97
N GLU A 253 -14.74 29.86 -23.12
CA GLU A 253 -15.28 31.19 -23.37
C GLU A 253 -16.81 31.09 -23.23
N PHE A 254 -17.34 31.61 -22.12
CA PHE A 254 -18.72 32.06 -21.98
C PHE A 254 -18.70 33.52 -21.58
#